data_AF-A0AAV5TZ08-F1
#
_entry.id   AF-A0AAV5TZ08-F1
#
_cell.length_a   1.000
_cell.length_b   1.000
_cell.length_c   1.000
_cell.angle_alpha   90.00
_cell.angle_beta   90.00
_cell.angle_gamma   90.00
#
_symmetry.space_group_name_H-M   'P 1'
#
loop_
_entity.id
_entity.type
_entity.pdbx_description
1 polymer ?
#
loop_
_entity_poly.entity_id
_entity_poly.type
_entity_poly.pdbx_seq_one_letter_code
_entity_poly.pdbx_strand_id
1 'polypeptide(L)'
;PGQKLVLSWVDPYYPLLYQDENTKKLKGSSIAFFDFVHDYLRDVSFEYVHYDAYREFNNTSMRDWGGAIGSIADGRVLTELSGVGSNETYLHVFSLSPSAGTDALTFYEAAIETDKWSPLSFFIPFTPLISSLSVVSIVVYALLQYLKRTETSRFAEILTAVR
;
A
#
# COMPACT_ATOMS: atom_id res chain seq x y z
N PRO A 1 -37.93 26.33 7.44
CA PRO A 1 -37.57 24.89 7.25
C PRO A 1 -36.24 24.80 6.51
N GLY A 2 -35.22 24.18 7.13
CA GLY A 2 -33.89 24.08 6.52
C GLY A 2 -33.90 23.25 5.24
N GLN A 3 -33.04 23.61 4.28
CA GLN A 3 -32.89 22.89 3.01
C GLN A 3 -32.06 21.63 3.24
N LYS A 4 -32.56 20.47 2.80
CA LYS A 4 -31.82 19.21 2.83
C LYS A 4 -31.10 19.01 1.50
N LEU A 5 -29.78 18.90 1.54
CA LEU A 5 -28.93 18.66 0.38
C LEU A 5 -28.41 17.22 0.42
N VAL A 6 -28.60 16.51 -0.69
CA VAL A 6 -28.16 15.12 -0.83
C VAL A 6 -26.79 15.12 -1.51
N LEU A 7 -25.83 14.40 -0.94
CA LEU A 7 -24.46 14.27 -1.41
C LEU A 7 -24.19 12.80 -1.72
N SER A 8 -23.61 12.49 -2.89
CA SER A 8 -23.28 11.10 -3.25
C SER A 8 -21.84 10.76 -2.95
N TRP A 9 -21.60 9.49 -2.63
CA TRP A 9 -20.27 8.89 -2.60
C TRP A 9 -20.31 7.52 -3.28
N VAL A 10 -19.22 7.15 -3.95
CA VAL A 10 -19.11 5.85 -4.63
C VAL A 10 -18.31 4.90 -3.76
N ASP A 11 -16.99 4.85 -3.93
CA ASP A 11 -16.12 4.00 -3.12
C ASP A 11 -15.36 4.84 -2.08
N PRO A 12 -14.95 4.22 -0.95
CA PRO A 12 -14.05 4.88 -0.03
C PRO A 12 -12.73 5.20 -0.74
N TYR A 13 -12.42 6.49 -0.86
CA TYR A 13 -11.20 7.01 -1.43
C TYR A 13 -10.38 7.70 -0.33
N TYR A 14 -9.50 6.94 0.31
CA TYR A 14 -8.64 7.48 1.37
C TYR A 14 -7.60 8.46 0.78
N PRO A 15 -7.37 9.64 1.39
CA PRO A 15 -7.94 10.14 2.65
C PRO A 15 -9.20 11.02 2.49
N LEU A 16 -9.75 11.17 1.28
CA LEU A 16 -10.85 12.09 0.98
C LEU A 16 -12.18 11.65 1.63
N LEU A 17 -12.52 10.37 1.53
CA LEU A 17 -13.76 9.81 2.07
C LEU A 17 -13.56 8.33 2.40
N TYR A 18 -13.82 7.92 3.64
CA TYR A 18 -13.75 6.53 4.06
C TYR A 18 -14.64 6.29 5.27
N GLN A 19 -15.03 5.04 5.49
CA GLN A 19 -15.77 4.66 6.69
C GLN A 19 -14.80 4.32 7.81
N ASP A 20 -14.96 4.95 8.96
CA ASP A 20 -14.15 4.67 10.15
C ASP A 20 -14.42 3.25 10.65
N GLU A 21 -13.36 2.47 10.84
CA GLU A 21 -13.46 1.04 11.16
C GLU A 21 -14.22 0.78 12.47
N ASN A 22 -14.04 1.66 13.45
CA ASN A 22 -14.57 1.53 14.81
C ASN A 22 -16.00 2.06 14.94
N THR A 23 -16.25 3.23 14.35
CA THR A 23 -17.52 3.97 14.53
C THR A 23 -18.50 3.77 13.39
N LYS A 24 -18.06 3.19 12.26
CA LYS A 24 -18.84 3.06 11.02
C LYS A 24 -19.35 4.38 10.45
N LYS A 25 -18.86 5.52 10.97
CA LYS A 25 -19.19 6.85 10.46
C LYS A 25 -18.29 7.18 9.28
N LEU A 26 -18.83 7.94 8.33
CA LEU A 26 -18.01 8.53 7.25
C LEU A 26 -17.04 9.54 7.84
N LYS A 27 -15.80 9.51 7.36
CA LYS A 27 -14.70 10.41 7.69
C LYS A 27 -13.91 10.75 6.42
N GLY A 28 -13.02 11.73 6.54
CA GLY A 28 -12.16 12.18 5.45
C GLY A 28 -12.26 13.69 5.24
N SER A 29 -11.38 14.23 4.39
CA SER A 29 -11.33 15.68 4.14
C SER A 29 -12.61 16.20 3.47
N SER A 30 -13.27 15.41 2.61
CA SER A 30 -14.54 15.80 1.98
C SER A 30 -15.64 15.92 3.04
N ILE A 31 -15.73 14.98 3.98
CA ILE A 31 -16.72 15.02 5.08
C ILE A 31 -16.47 16.23 5.97
N ALA A 32 -15.22 16.46 6.39
CA ALA A 32 -14.85 17.59 7.24
C ALA A 32 -15.17 18.95 6.58
N PHE A 33 -15.03 19.05 5.25
CA PHE A 33 -15.41 20.25 4.51
C PHE A 33 -16.92 20.51 4.57
N PHE A 34 -17.76 19.49 4.33
CA PHE A 34 -19.21 19.67 4.39
C PHE A 34 -19.73 19.87 5.81
N ASP A 35 -19.09 19.29 6.82
CA ASP A 35 -19.37 19.62 8.22
C ASP A 35 -19.07 21.10 8.52
N PHE A 36 -17.95 21.63 8.02
CA PHE A 36 -17.64 23.06 8.14
C PHE A 36 -18.67 23.95 7.40
N VAL A 37 -19.10 23.55 6.20
CA VAL A 37 -20.14 24.28 5.45
C VAL A 37 -21.48 24.23 6.20
N HIS A 38 -21.82 23.12 6.83
CA HIS A 38 -23.01 22.97 7.66
C HIS A 38 -23.01 23.99 8.81
N ASP A 39 -21.91 24.03 9.56
CA ASP A 39 -21.72 24.93 10.69
C ASP A 39 -21.80 26.41 10.27
N TYR A 40 -21.33 26.71 9.06
CA TYR A 40 -21.34 28.07 8.51
C TYR A 40 -22.73 28.50 8.03
N LEU A 41 -23.42 27.65 7.26
CA LEU A 41 -24.71 28.00 6.65
C LEU A 41 -25.91 27.83 7.58
N ARG A 42 -25.80 26.96 8.61
CA ARG A 42 -26.78 26.67 9.69
C ARG A 42 -28.18 26.17 9.29
N ASP A 43 -28.70 26.61 8.15
CA ASP A 43 -30.04 26.27 7.65
C ASP A 43 -30.02 25.13 6.61
N VAL A 44 -28.86 24.52 6.40
CA VAL A 44 -28.65 23.45 5.44
C VAL A 44 -28.35 22.16 6.20
N SER A 45 -28.98 21.06 5.82
CA SER A 45 -28.64 19.72 6.34
C SER A 45 -28.13 18.84 5.22
N PHE A 46 -27.21 17.93 5.52
CA PHE A 46 -26.61 17.04 4.53
C PHE A 46 -27.06 15.59 4.74
N GLU A 47 -27.36 14.91 3.63
CA GLU A 47 -27.59 13.46 3.59
C GLU A 47 -26.61 12.82 2.63
N TYR A 48 -25.96 11.76 3.08
CA TYR A 48 -24.96 11.04 2.30
C TYR A 48 -25.58 9.76 1.72
N VAL A 49 -25.55 9.61 0.40
CA VAL A 49 -26.08 8.45 -0.32
C VAL A 49 -24.95 7.72 -1.04
N HIS A 50 -24.89 6.40 -0.84
CA HIS A 50 -23.91 5.54 -1.48
C HIS A 50 -24.39 5.10 -2.87
N TYR A 51 -23.46 5.02 -3.82
CA TYR A 51 -23.66 4.48 -5.16
C TYR A 51 -22.57 3.45 -5.48
N ASP A 52 -22.92 2.39 -6.21
CA ASP A 52 -21.94 1.34 -6.55
C ASP A 52 -20.96 1.76 -7.66
N ALA A 53 -21.26 2.82 -8.41
CA ALA A 53 -20.42 3.29 -9.51
C ALA A 53 -20.61 4.79 -9.81
N TYR A 54 -19.56 5.41 -10.37
CA TYR A 54 -19.63 6.78 -10.90
C TYR A 54 -20.55 6.88 -12.13
N ARG A 55 -20.46 5.89 -13.02
CA ARG A 55 -21.22 5.77 -14.27
C ARG A 55 -21.53 4.29 -14.51
N GLU A 56 -22.68 3.99 -15.12
CA GLU A 56 -22.99 2.63 -15.55
C GLU A 56 -22.23 2.23 -16.82
N PHE A 57 -21.68 1.01 -16.84
CA PHE A 57 -20.78 0.49 -17.88
C PHE A 57 -21.39 0.42 -19.30
N ASN A 58 -22.71 0.41 -19.43
CA ASN A 58 -23.39 0.14 -20.70
C ASN A 58 -23.89 1.37 -21.47
N ASN A 59 -23.71 2.58 -20.94
CA ASN A 59 -24.28 3.76 -21.58
C ASN A 59 -23.27 4.54 -22.41
N THR A 60 -23.48 4.57 -23.72
CA THR A 60 -22.69 5.33 -24.70
C THR A 60 -23.18 6.77 -24.88
N SER A 61 -24.38 7.09 -24.39
CA SER A 61 -25.01 8.41 -24.49
C SER A 61 -24.74 9.27 -23.25
N MET A 62 -24.55 10.58 -23.44
CA MET A 62 -24.44 11.53 -22.33
C MET A 62 -25.74 11.69 -21.52
N ARG A 63 -26.87 11.23 -22.06
CA ARG A 63 -28.18 11.31 -21.41
C ARG A 63 -28.46 10.17 -20.44
N ASP A 64 -27.64 9.12 -20.43
CA ASP A 64 -27.87 7.93 -19.61
C ASP A 64 -26.63 7.60 -18.76
N TRP A 65 -26.04 8.55 -18.05
CA TRP A 65 -24.81 8.24 -17.31
C TRP A 65 -25.00 7.21 -16.18
N GLY A 66 -26.19 7.10 -15.59
CA GLY A 66 -26.43 6.22 -14.44
C GLY A 66 -25.50 6.57 -13.25
N GLY A 67 -25.55 5.78 -12.19
CA GLY A 67 -24.67 5.96 -11.02
C GLY A 67 -24.77 7.34 -10.35
N ALA A 68 -23.67 7.76 -9.71
CA ALA A 68 -23.59 9.05 -9.01
C ALA A 68 -23.70 10.24 -9.98
N ILE A 69 -23.01 10.19 -11.12
CA ILE A 69 -22.97 11.28 -12.09
C ILE A 69 -24.33 11.51 -12.77
N GLY A 70 -25.03 10.43 -13.13
CA GLY A 70 -26.40 10.53 -13.64
C GLY A 70 -27.36 11.11 -12.60
N SER A 71 -27.20 10.73 -11.33
CA SER A 71 -28.04 11.26 -10.25
C SER A 71 -27.83 12.76 -9.97
N ILE A 72 -26.62 13.28 -10.21
CA ILE A 72 -26.35 14.73 -10.20
C ILE A 72 -27.04 15.41 -11.39
N ALA A 73 -26.93 14.84 -12.58
CA ALA A 73 -27.56 15.39 -13.79
C ALA A 73 -29.09 15.46 -13.67
N ASP A 74 -29.70 14.47 -13.02
CA ASP A 74 -31.13 14.42 -12.73
C ASP A 74 -31.57 15.34 -11.58
N GLY A 75 -30.64 16.03 -10.91
CA GLY A 75 -30.92 16.89 -9.76
C GLY A 75 -31.34 16.13 -8.49
N ARG A 76 -31.14 14.81 -8.44
CA ARG A 76 -31.42 13.97 -7.26
C ARG A 76 -30.36 14.13 -6.17
N VAL A 77 -29.14 14.45 -6.59
CA VAL A 77 -27.97 14.68 -5.75
C VAL A 77 -27.34 16.02 -6.13
N LEU A 78 -26.85 16.76 -5.15
CA LEU A 78 -26.19 18.05 -5.38
C LEU A 78 -24.79 17.88 -5.98
N THR A 79 -23.97 17.03 -5.36
CA THR A 79 -22.58 16.81 -5.76
C THR A 79 -22.09 15.45 -5.28
N GLU A 80 -20.97 15.06 -5.86
CA GLU A 80 -20.21 13.85 -5.57
C GLU A 80 -18.99 14.22 -4.70
N LEU A 81 -18.61 13.33 -3.77
CA LEU A 81 -17.61 13.59 -2.71
C LEU A 81 -16.25 12.90 -2.90
N SER A 82 -16.18 11.95 -3.81
CA SER A 82 -15.06 11.06 -4.06
C SER A 82 -14.39 11.43 -5.39
N GLY A 83 -13.37 12.29 -5.32
CA GLY A 83 -12.25 12.37 -6.27
C GLY A 83 -12.53 12.29 -7.78
N VAL A 84 -13.70 12.70 -8.28
CA VAL A 84 -13.96 12.64 -9.73
C VAL A 84 -13.06 13.63 -10.44
N GLY A 85 -12.13 13.10 -11.23
CA GLY A 85 -11.30 13.91 -12.12
C GLY A 85 -12.16 14.75 -13.06
N SER A 86 -11.78 16.01 -13.28
CA SER A 86 -12.45 16.88 -14.24
C SER A 86 -12.20 16.37 -15.66
N ASN A 87 -13.16 15.64 -16.21
CA ASN A 87 -13.18 15.27 -17.63
C ASN A 87 -13.80 16.42 -18.43
N GLU A 88 -13.26 16.73 -19.62
CA GLU A 88 -13.83 17.75 -20.51
C GLU A 88 -15.32 17.51 -20.80
N THR A 89 -15.72 16.25 -20.86
CA THR A 89 -17.13 15.86 -21.06
C THR A 89 -18.05 16.41 -19.96
N TYR A 90 -17.55 16.52 -18.73
CA TYR A 90 -18.32 17.03 -17.58
C TYR A 90 -18.50 18.54 -17.62
N LEU A 91 -17.59 19.28 -18.25
CA LEU A 91 -17.68 20.75 -18.39
C LEU A 91 -18.90 21.18 -19.22
N HIS A 92 -19.42 20.29 -20.06
CA HIS A 92 -20.60 20.57 -20.88
C HIS A 92 -21.93 20.26 -20.16
N VAL A 93 -21.89 19.61 -19.00
CA VAL A 93 -23.08 19.14 -18.28
C VAL A 93 -23.19 19.71 -16.88
N PHE A 94 -22.05 19.96 -16.22
CA PHE A 94 -22.02 20.45 -14.85
C PHE A 94 -21.29 21.79 -14.74
N SER A 95 -21.79 22.64 -13.85
CA SER A 95 -21.03 23.79 -13.35
C SER A 95 -20.04 23.28 -12.31
N LEU A 96 -18.75 23.29 -12.64
CA LEU A 96 -17.71 22.85 -11.71
C LEU A 96 -17.27 24.01 -10.80
N SER A 97 -17.07 23.71 -9.52
CA SER A 97 -16.36 24.60 -8.60
C SER A 97 -14.86 24.67 -8.95
N PRO A 98 -14.11 25.65 -8.42
CA PRO A 98 -12.66 25.63 -8.51
C PRO A 98 -12.10 24.32 -7.96
N SER A 99 -11.09 23.76 -8.64
CA SER A 99 -10.45 22.52 -8.23
C SER A 99 -9.85 22.65 -6.82
N ALA A 100 -10.28 21.80 -5.90
CA ALA A 100 -9.72 21.75 -4.53
C ALA A 100 -8.28 21.19 -4.50
N GLY A 101 -7.87 20.47 -5.55
CA GLY A 101 -6.53 19.91 -5.72
C GLY A 101 -6.25 19.54 -7.17
N THR A 102 -5.02 19.11 -7.45
CA THR A 102 -4.60 18.58 -8.76
C THR A 102 -4.14 17.15 -8.57
N ASP A 103 -4.90 16.19 -9.11
CA ASP A 103 -4.48 14.78 -9.17
C ASP A 103 -3.68 14.55 -10.44
N ALA A 104 -2.54 13.87 -10.30
CA ALA A 104 -1.69 13.44 -11.41
C ALA A 104 -1.58 11.92 -11.40
N LEU A 105 -1.76 11.32 -12.59
CA LEU A 105 -1.50 9.89 -12.77
C LEU A 105 -0.04 9.60 -12.45
N THR A 106 0.18 8.89 -11.34
CA THR A 106 1.51 8.55 -10.84
C THR A 106 1.59 7.04 -10.66
N PHE A 107 2.66 6.45 -11.16
CA PHE A 107 2.96 5.04 -10.93
C PHE A 107 3.69 4.91 -9.60
N TYR A 108 3.10 4.18 -8.65
CA TYR A 108 3.76 3.79 -7.42
C TYR A 108 4.30 2.38 -7.58
N GLU A 109 5.61 2.23 -7.58
CA GLU A 109 6.26 0.94 -7.43
C GLU A 109 6.65 0.76 -5.96
N ALA A 110 6.36 -0.41 -5.40
CA ALA A 110 6.81 -0.71 -4.05
C ALA A 110 8.35 -0.62 -4.03
N ALA A 111 8.92 0.10 -3.07
CA ALA A 111 10.35 0.06 -2.83
C ALA A 111 10.72 -1.34 -2.30
N ILE A 112 10.96 -2.27 -3.22
CA ILE A 112 11.49 -3.59 -2.88
C ILE A 112 12.96 -3.36 -2.51
N GLU A 113 13.25 -3.24 -1.23
CA GLU A 113 14.61 -3.22 -0.72
C GLU A 113 15.32 -4.51 -1.13
N THR A 114 16.14 -4.46 -2.18
CA THR A 114 16.96 -5.58 -2.66
C THR A 114 18.21 -5.80 -1.81
N ASP A 115 18.57 -4.84 -0.96
CA ASP A 115 19.79 -4.86 -0.17
C ASP A 115 19.61 -5.60 1.17
N LYS A 116 18.94 -6.75 1.14
CA LYS A 116 18.88 -7.64 2.29
C LYS A 116 20.12 -8.52 2.32
N TRP A 117 21.16 -8.04 3.00
CA TRP A 117 22.31 -8.86 3.33
C TRP A 117 21.89 -9.98 4.30
N SER A 118 22.01 -11.23 3.88
CA SER A 118 21.89 -12.40 4.75
C SER A 118 23.29 -12.91 5.07
N PRO A 119 23.55 -13.52 6.24
CA PRO A 119 24.78 -14.26 6.49
C PRO A 119 25.06 -15.33 5.42
N LEU A 120 24.02 -15.86 4.76
CA LEU A 120 24.14 -16.77 3.62
C LEU A 120 24.75 -16.10 2.38
N SER A 121 24.62 -14.78 2.24
CA SER A 121 25.18 -14.01 1.13
C SER A 121 26.71 -14.08 1.08
N PHE A 122 27.38 -14.35 2.20
CA PHE A 122 28.83 -14.59 2.25
C PHE A 122 29.26 -15.82 1.42
N PHE A 123 28.36 -16.80 1.28
CA PHE A 123 28.64 -18.04 0.56
C PHE A 123 28.22 -18.02 -0.92
N ILE A 124 27.49 -16.98 -1.38
CA ILE A 124 27.09 -16.82 -2.79
C ILE A 124 28.27 -16.96 -3.79
N PRO A 125 29.46 -16.39 -3.55
CA PRO A 125 30.56 -16.52 -4.51
C PRO A 125 31.16 -17.95 -4.57
N PHE A 126 30.78 -18.85 -3.65
CA PHE A 126 31.30 -20.21 -3.59
C PHE A 126 30.22 -21.23 -3.94
N THR A 127 30.58 -22.27 -4.69
CA THR A 127 29.65 -23.38 -4.87
C THR A 127 29.51 -24.15 -3.54
N PRO A 128 28.34 -24.71 -3.22
CA PRO A 128 28.16 -25.54 -2.02
C PRO A 128 29.20 -26.67 -1.90
N LEU A 129 29.65 -27.20 -3.05
CA LEU A 129 30.71 -28.19 -3.12
C LEU A 129 32.07 -27.63 -2.66
N ILE A 130 32.46 -26.44 -3.10
CA ILE A 130 33.73 -25.81 -2.68
C ILE A 130 33.68 -25.47 -1.19
N SER A 131 32.55 -24.95 -0.69
CA SER A 131 32.40 -24.66 0.74
C SER A 131 32.49 -25.91 1.60
N SER A 132 31.83 -27.01 1.20
CA SER A 132 31.90 -28.29 1.92
C SER A 132 33.29 -28.94 1.85
N LEU A 133 33.95 -28.93 0.68
CA LEU A 133 35.32 -29.41 0.53
C LEU A 133 36.31 -28.61 1.38
N SER A 134 36.10 -27.30 1.53
CA SER A 134 36.94 -26.44 2.38
C SER A 134 36.81 -26.82 3.85
N VAL A 135 35.59 -27.07 4.33
CA VAL A 135 35.34 -27.55 5.70
C VAL A 135 35.99 -28.91 5.94
N VAL A 136 35.79 -29.86 5.02
CA VAL A 136 36.40 -31.20 5.11
C VAL A 136 37.93 -31.10 5.14
N SER A 137 38.52 -30.26 4.29
CA SER A 137 39.98 -30.07 4.23
C SER A 137 40.54 -29.52 5.54
N ILE A 138 39.85 -28.55 6.17
CA ILE A 138 40.25 -28.01 7.47
C ILE A 138 40.16 -29.08 8.57
N VAL A 139 39.08 -29.86 8.60
CA VAL A 139 38.88 -30.93 9.59
C VAL A 139 39.94 -32.02 9.45
N VAL A 140 40.22 -32.47 8.22
CA VAL A 140 41.26 -33.47 7.94
C VAL A 140 42.63 -32.94 8.33
N TYR A 141 42.95 -31.69 7.99
CA TYR A 141 44.22 -31.07 8.39
C TYR A 141 44.37 -30.97 9.91
N ALA A 142 43.32 -30.52 10.61
CA ALA A 142 43.31 -30.45 12.07
C ALA A 142 43.50 -31.83 12.71
N LEU A 143 42.84 -32.86 12.17
CA LEU A 143 42.97 -34.24 12.63
C LEU A 143 44.39 -34.78 12.42
N LEU A 144 44.98 -34.56 11.25
CA LEU A 144 46.37 -34.95 10.96
C LEU A 144 47.35 -34.26 11.91
N GLN A 145 47.15 -32.96 12.20
CA GLN A 145 47.99 -32.22 13.14
C GLN A 145 47.81 -32.68 14.58
N TYR A 146 46.59 -33.04 14.98
CA TYR A 146 46.32 -33.64 16.28
C TYR A 146 47.05 -34.99 16.42
N LEU A 147 46.88 -35.91 15.47
CA LEU A 147 47.53 -37.22 15.48
C LEU A 147 49.05 -37.10 15.51
N LYS A 148 49.63 -36.22 14.68
CA LYS A 148 51.07 -35.94 14.70
C LYS A 148 51.56 -35.50 16.08
N ARG A 149 50.84 -34.58 16.74
CA ARG A 149 51.16 -34.14 18.11
C ARG A 149 51.10 -35.30 19.10
N THR A 150 50.06 -36.13 19.02
CA THR A 150 49.89 -37.29 19.91
C THR A 150 51.00 -38.32 19.73
N GLU A 151 51.43 -38.59 18.50
CA GLU A 151 52.56 -39.50 18.23
C GLU A 151 53.87 -38.96 18.79
N THR A 152 54.22 -37.70 18.54
CA THR A 152 55.43 -37.09 19.15
C THR A 152 55.39 -37.11 20.67
N SER A 153 54.21 -36.94 21.29
CA SER A 153 54.04 -37.00 22.74
C SER A 153 54.26 -38.40 23.30
N ARG A 154 53.73 -39.44 22.63
CA ARG A 154 53.90 -40.84 23.05
C ARG A 154 55.33 -41.33 22.87
N PHE A 155 56.01 -40.93 21.79
CA PHE A 155 57.43 -41.23 21.61
C PHE A 155 58.30 -40.56 22.68
N ALA A 156 57.96 -39.33 23.06
CA ALA A 156 58.66 -38.64 24.15
C ALA A 156 58.46 -39.37 25.51
N GLU A 157 57.26 -39.84 25.83
CA GLU A 157 56.98 -40.63 27.04
C GLU A 157 57.75 -41.96 27.08
N ILE A 158 57.83 -42.68 25.95
CA ILE A 158 58.62 -43.93 25.87
C ILE A 158 60.11 -43.63 26.06
N LEU A 159 60.62 -42.55 25.47
CA LEU A 159 62.02 -42.14 25.61
C LEU A 159 62.38 -41.71 27.04
N THR A 160 61.46 -41.12 27.80
CA THR A 160 61.67 -40.82 29.22
C THR A 160 61.51 -42.04 30.13
N ALA A 161 60.68 -43.02 29.77
CA ALA A 161 60.48 -44.24 30.57
C ALA A 161 61.62 -45.28 30.45
N VAL A 162 62.51 -45.14 29.46
CA VAL A 162 63.67 -46.04 29.23
C VAL A 162 64.95 -45.54 29.95
N ARG A 163 64.88 -44.44 30.70
CA ARG A 163 65.94 -43.96 31.60
C ARG A 163 65.74 -44.46 33.03
#